data_AF-A0A9D7HQ48-F1
#
_entry.id   AF-A0A9D7HQ48-F1
#
_cell.length_a   1.000
_cell.length_b   1.000
_cell.length_c   1.000
_cell.angle_alpha   90.00
_cell.angle_beta   90.00
_cell.angle_gamma   90.00
#
_symmetry.space_group_name_H-M   'P 1'
#
loop_
_entity.id
_entity.type
_entity.pdbx_description
1 polymer ?
#
loop_
_entity_poly.entity_id
_entity_poly.type
_entity_poly.pdbx_seq_one_letter_code
_entity_poly.pdbx_strand_id
1 'polypeptide(L)'
;MAMVDSGSYGIVGISWNMGDAQASVENGSYINFDFVVPGTYLVCVSVTAQDSLGQYCQTTVCEVVVVNPLPTGLCDSVEVDFTGSFDNGAFTFTMNDSIGAPVLGVDWSFGDGSYGSGDPVTHLFSGNGPYEVCMTAYLMDQMNQDTCATTVCHWVYFGPDTLPCGQILIPSFGWSTNGNFCAFFNTSFNIGATGSVLWDFGDGNYSTEEFPIHEYQMISSYTVCLTVSIWGGLAPDTCTLTTCVLIDMYPLVTVEERPTYAAPSLWPVPCSDVLHVSVPQEARVRTWALLDPQGRPLRGGKWPAGAPWT
;
A
#
# COMPACT_ATOMS: atom_id res chain seq x y z
N MET A 1 29.06 -11.06 -28.04
CA MET A 1 27.70 -11.58 -28.29
C MET A 1 27.16 -11.99 -26.93
N ALA A 2 26.25 -11.20 -26.37
CA ALA A 2 25.46 -11.55 -25.19
C ALA A 2 24.02 -11.38 -25.65
N MET A 3 23.30 -12.49 -25.80
CA MET A 3 21.86 -12.42 -26.04
C MET A 3 21.21 -12.27 -24.67
N VAL A 4 20.44 -11.20 -24.53
CA VAL A 4 19.47 -11.04 -23.46
C VAL A 4 18.32 -11.98 -23.81
N ASP A 5 18.10 -12.95 -22.93
CA ASP A 5 16.99 -13.88 -22.97
C ASP A 5 15.67 -13.10 -23.01
N SER A 6 14.91 -13.28 -24.09
CA SER A 6 13.55 -12.76 -24.24
C SER A 6 12.52 -13.90 -24.23
N GLY A 7 12.81 -15.00 -23.52
CA GLY A 7 11.88 -16.10 -23.36
C GLY A 7 10.54 -15.64 -22.80
N SER A 8 9.45 -16.19 -23.34
CA SER A 8 8.14 -16.13 -22.69
C SER A 8 8.22 -17.02 -21.44
N TYR A 9 8.28 -16.42 -20.27
CA TYR A 9 8.30 -17.17 -19.01
C TYR A 9 6.87 -17.41 -18.54
N GLY A 10 6.49 -18.68 -18.38
CA GLY A 10 5.25 -19.04 -17.70
C GLY A 10 5.52 -19.15 -16.20
N ILE A 11 4.72 -18.48 -15.37
CA ILE A 11 4.76 -18.75 -13.92
C ILE A 11 4.27 -20.19 -13.72
N VAL A 12 5.15 -21.05 -13.21
CA VAL A 12 4.86 -22.47 -12.96
C VAL A 12 4.67 -22.78 -11.48
N GLY A 13 5.02 -21.85 -10.60
CA GLY A 13 4.81 -22.00 -9.17
C GLY A 13 4.85 -20.69 -8.41
N ILE A 14 4.00 -20.57 -7.40
CA ILE A 14 4.06 -19.54 -6.37
C ILE A 14 3.99 -20.27 -5.04
N SER A 15 5.02 -20.09 -4.21
CA SER A 15 5.09 -20.65 -2.87
C SER A 15 5.38 -19.57 -1.85
N TRP A 16 4.70 -19.61 -0.72
CA TRP A 16 4.84 -18.65 0.36
C TRP A 16 5.49 -19.30 1.56
N ASN A 17 6.46 -18.64 2.19
CA ASN A 17 7.04 -19.03 3.46
C ASN A 17 6.61 -18.01 4.52
N MET A 18 5.90 -18.44 5.56
CA MET A 18 5.36 -17.52 6.58
C MET A 18 6.39 -17.04 7.60
N GLY A 19 7.62 -17.56 7.56
CA GLY A 19 8.64 -17.23 8.54
C GLY A 19 8.31 -17.70 9.96
N ASP A 20 7.36 -18.63 10.10
CA ASP A 20 6.99 -19.24 11.37
C ASP A 20 7.98 -20.35 11.77
N ALA A 21 7.93 -20.78 13.04
CA ALA A 21 8.81 -21.83 13.55
C ALA A 21 8.57 -23.21 12.90
N GLN A 22 7.50 -23.36 12.09
CA GLN A 22 7.17 -24.59 11.37
C GLN A 22 7.60 -24.55 9.90
N ALA A 23 8.15 -23.44 9.42
CA ALA A 23 8.49 -23.20 8.02
C ALA A 23 7.32 -23.56 7.08
N SER A 24 6.11 -23.10 7.41
CA SER A 24 4.92 -23.36 6.63
C SER A 24 5.09 -22.84 5.20
N VAL A 25 4.89 -23.74 4.24
CA VAL A 25 4.94 -23.44 2.80
C VAL A 25 3.58 -23.65 2.18
N GLU A 26 2.93 -22.56 1.78
CA GLU A 26 1.64 -22.59 1.08
C GLU A 26 1.80 -22.32 -0.41
N ASN A 27 0.98 -22.93 -1.26
CA ASN A 27 1.04 -22.75 -2.71
C ASN A 27 -0.21 -22.07 -3.23
N GLY A 28 -0.03 -21.11 -4.14
CA GLY A 28 -1.13 -20.39 -4.77
C GLY A 28 -0.81 -18.92 -4.98
N SER A 29 -1.52 -18.29 -5.92
CA SER A 29 -1.44 -16.84 -6.14
C SER A 29 -2.06 -16.02 -5.01
N TYR A 30 -2.83 -16.68 -4.14
CA TYR A 30 -3.48 -16.12 -2.96
C TYR A 30 -3.55 -17.21 -1.88
N ILE A 31 -3.34 -16.83 -0.62
CA ILE A 31 -3.43 -17.71 0.54
C ILE A 31 -4.10 -16.96 1.70
N ASN A 32 -4.79 -17.69 2.57
CA ASN A 32 -5.17 -17.22 3.91
C ASN A 32 -4.31 -17.98 4.92
N PHE A 33 -3.64 -17.28 5.82
CA PHE A 33 -2.81 -17.89 6.86
C PHE A 33 -3.05 -17.22 8.20
N ASP A 34 -3.40 -18.03 9.21
CA ASP A 34 -3.67 -17.57 10.57
C ASP A 34 -2.44 -17.78 11.46
N PHE A 35 -1.81 -16.69 11.91
CA PHE A 35 -0.74 -16.76 12.89
C PHE A 35 -1.32 -17.01 14.29
N VAL A 36 -1.04 -18.19 14.84
CA VAL A 36 -1.58 -18.61 16.16
C VAL A 36 -0.73 -18.08 17.32
N VAL A 37 0.52 -17.70 17.03
CA VAL A 37 1.45 -17.15 18.02
C VAL A 37 1.72 -15.68 17.65
N PRO A 38 1.78 -14.78 18.64
CA PRO A 38 2.20 -13.41 18.40
C PRO A 38 3.69 -13.32 18.11
N GLY A 39 4.10 -12.41 17.24
CA GLY A 39 5.49 -12.23 16.92
C GLY A 39 5.73 -11.44 15.65
N THR A 40 7.00 -11.26 15.34
CA THR A 40 7.45 -10.67 14.08
C THR A 40 7.85 -11.80 13.13
N TYR A 41 7.21 -11.84 11.96
CA TYR A 41 7.36 -12.85 10.94
C TYR A 41 7.98 -12.25 9.69
N LEU A 42 8.98 -12.90 9.11
CA LEU A 42 9.49 -12.55 7.80
C LEU A 42 8.80 -13.43 6.76
N VAL A 43 7.74 -12.89 6.14
CA VAL A 43 6.94 -13.61 5.15
C VAL A 43 7.57 -13.42 3.77
N CYS A 44 7.90 -14.51 3.10
CA CYS A 44 8.54 -14.51 1.79
C CYS A 44 7.68 -15.21 0.73
N VAL A 45 7.39 -14.54 -0.38
CA VAL A 45 6.78 -15.17 -1.56
C VAL A 45 7.86 -15.49 -2.59
N SER A 46 7.87 -16.72 -3.07
CA SER A 46 8.77 -17.19 -4.12
C SER A 46 7.98 -17.55 -5.37
N VAL A 47 8.33 -16.91 -6.49
CA VAL A 47 7.70 -17.14 -7.79
C VAL A 47 8.70 -17.86 -8.67
N THR A 48 8.32 -19.05 -9.13
CA THR A 48 9.09 -19.87 -10.07
C THR A 48 8.48 -19.74 -11.45
N ALA A 49 9.27 -19.34 -12.43
CA ALA A 49 8.89 -19.33 -13.82
C ALA A 49 9.72 -20.33 -14.61
N GLN A 50 9.14 -20.87 -15.68
CA GLN A 50 9.80 -21.78 -16.61
C GLN A 50 9.81 -21.17 -18.00
N ASP A 51 10.95 -21.23 -18.68
CA ASP A 51 11.07 -20.86 -20.08
C ASP A 51 10.58 -21.98 -21.01
N SER A 52 10.53 -21.71 -22.32
CA SER A 52 10.11 -22.66 -23.34
C SER A 52 11.09 -23.80 -23.60
N LEU A 53 12.32 -23.72 -23.06
CA LEU A 53 13.36 -24.75 -23.12
C LEU A 53 13.34 -25.65 -21.88
N GLY A 54 12.44 -25.37 -20.93
CA GLY A 54 12.28 -26.11 -19.69
C GLY A 54 13.19 -25.65 -18.55
N GLN A 55 13.89 -24.53 -18.70
CA GLN A 55 14.74 -23.93 -17.67
C GLN A 55 13.90 -23.15 -16.67
N TYR A 56 14.23 -23.27 -15.39
CA TYR A 56 13.51 -22.60 -14.31
C TYR A 56 14.30 -21.40 -13.79
N CYS A 57 13.59 -20.31 -13.48
CA CYS A 57 14.11 -19.19 -12.70
C CYS A 57 13.16 -18.93 -11.52
N GLN A 58 13.72 -18.49 -10.39
CA GLN A 58 12.97 -18.19 -9.18
C GLN A 58 13.37 -16.83 -8.65
N THR A 59 12.38 -16.03 -8.24
CA THR A 59 12.59 -14.78 -7.49
C THR A 59 11.83 -14.85 -6.17
N THR A 60 12.38 -14.22 -5.13
CA THR A 60 11.77 -14.17 -3.80
C THR A 60 11.71 -12.73 -3.31
N VAL A 61 10.56 -12.33 -2.80
CA VAL A 61 10.34 -11.04 -2.13
C VAL A 61 9.87 -11.33 -0.71
N CYS A 62 10.40 -10.61 0.27
CA CYS A 62 10.06 -10.78 1.67
C CYS A 62 9.59 -9.48 2.30
N GLU A 63 8.59 -9.57 3.17
CA GLU A 63 8.05 -8.47 3.96
C GLU A 63 7.96 -8.85 5.44
N VAL A 64 8.06 -7.85 6.31
CA VAL A 64 7.94 -8.05 7.76
C VAL A 64 6.49 -7.87 8.19
N VAL A 65 5.91 -8.92 8.76
CA VAL A 65 4.55 -8.91 9.32
C VAL A 65 4.65 -8.98 10.84
N VAL A 66 3.95 -8.07 11.53
CA VAL A 66 3.88 -8.05 13.00
C VAL A 66 2.50 -8.53 13.42
N VAL A 67 2.46 -9.65 14.14
CA VAL A 67 1.24 -10.23 14.71
C VAL A 67 1.24 -9.92 16.19
N ASN A 68 0.30 -9.10 16.61
CA ASN A 68 0.18 -8.69 18.01
C ASN A 68 -0.48 -9.79 18.84
N PRO A 69 -0.15 -9.88 20.15
CA PRO A 69 -0.84 -10.78 21.05
C PRO A 69 -2.32 -10.48 21.08
N LEU A 70 -3.13 -11.55 21.07
CA LEU A 70 -4.53 -11.43 21.44
C LEU A 70 -4.56 -10.85 22.86
N PRO A 71 -5.33 -9.79 23.09
CA PRO A 71 -5.46 -9.19 24.42
C PRO A 71 -5.80 -10.24 25.47
N THR A 72 -4.92 -10.45 26.46
CA THR A 72 -5.15 -11.43 27.54
C THR A 72 -5.74 -10.81 28.80
N GLY A 73 -5.79 -9.48 28.88
CA GLY A 73 -6.43 -8.72 29.94
C GLY A 73 -7.27 -7.56 29.39
N LEU A 74 -8.18 -7.06 30.22
CA LEU A 74 -9.05 -5.93 29.92
C LEU A 74 -8.28 -4.75 29.29
N CYS A 75 -7.08 -4.49 29.79
CA CYS A 75 -6.23 -3.34 29.45
C CYS A 75 -5.55 -3.44 28.09
N ASP A 76 -5.40 -4.66 27.55
CA ASP A 76 -4.86 -4.89 26.21
C ASP A 76 -5.98 -4.82 25.14
N SER A 77 -7.25 -4.94 25.56
CA SER A 77 -8.43 -4.97 24.67
C SER A 77 -9.24 -3.68 24.70
N VAL A 78 -9.06 -2.85 25.72
CA VAL A 78 -9.80 -1.62 25.89
C VAL A 78 -9.08 -0.51 25.14
N GLU A 79 -9.68 -0.12 24.02
CA GLU A 79 -9.34 1.11 23.34
C GLU A 79 -10.00 2.28 24.06
N VAL A 80 -9.18 3.24 24.47
CA VAL A 80 -9.64 4.51 24.99
C VAL A 80 -9.35 5.59 23.98
N ASP A 81 -10.24 6.56 23.91
CA ASP A 81 -10.09 7.71 23.05
C ASP A 81 -10.74 8.92 23.72
N PHE A 82 -10.40 10.12 23.26
CA PHE A 82 -10.96 11.36 23.74
C PHE A 82 -11.26 12.33 22.61
N THR A 83 -12.21 13.21 22.87
CA THR A 83 -12.54 14.34 22.04
C THR A 83 -12.11 15.64 22.72
N GLY A 84 -11.86 16.67 21.92
CA GLY A 84 -11.54 18.01 22.38
C GLY A 84 -12.53 19.02 21.79
N SER A 85 -12.87 20.04 22.57
CA SER A 85 -13.61 21.21 22.11
C SER A 85 -12.88 22.47 22.56
N PHE A 86 -12.97 23.55 21.77
CA PHE A 86 -12.37 24.82 22.12
C PHE A 86 -13.45 25.87 22.24
N ASP A 87 -13.49 26.55 23.39
CA ASP A 87 -14.37 27.69 23.61
C ASP A 87 -13.64 28.77 24.40
N ASN A 88 -13.85 30.02 24.01
CA ASN A 88 -13.38 31.21 24.71
C ASN A 88 -11.88 31.16 25.15
N GLY A 89 -11.00 30.59 24.33
CA GLY A 89 -9.57 30.53 24.59
C GLY A 89 -9.07 29.26 25.28
N ALA A 90 -9.94 28.38 25.74
CA ALA A 90 -9.55 27.15 26.45
C ALA A 90 -10.02 25.89 25.72
N PHE A 91 -9.20 24.84 25.77
CA PHE A 91 -9.60 23.51 25.34
C PHE A 91 -10.27 22.78 26.49
N THR A 92 -11.40 22.14 26.20
CA THR A 92 -12.04 21.14 27.04
C THR A 92 -11.83 19.78 26.41
N PHE A 93 -11.16 18.87 27.12
CA PHE A 93 -10.98 17.48 26.69
C PHE A 93 -11.95 16.58 27.46
N THR A 94 -12.55 15.64 26.73
CA THR A 94 -13.55 14.72 27.26
C THR A 94 -13.26 13.31 26.74
N MET A 95 -13.20 12.34 27.63
CA MET A 95 -13.10 10.93 27.27
C MET A 95 -14.34 10.49 26.49
N ASN A 96 -14.16 9.57 25.54
CA ASN A 96 -15.28 8.92 24.88
C ASN A 96 -15.87 7.82 25.79
N ASP A 97 -17.15 7.95 26.16
CA ASP A 97 -17.88 7.08 27.11
C ASP A 97 -18.08 5.61 26.66
N SER A 98 -17.50 5.17 25.54
CA SER A 98 -17.74 3.85 24.94
C SER A 98 -16.90 2.73 25.56
N ILE A 99 -16.25 3.00 26.68
CA ILE A 99 -15.31 2.10 27.35
C ILE A 99 -16.14 1.13 28.18
N GLY A 100 -16.24 -0.14 27.75
CA GLY A 100 -17.00 -1.20 28.41
C GLY A 100 -16.47 -1.62 29.80
N ALA A 101 -15.77 -0.73 30.52
CA ALA A 101 -15.16 -0.95 31.82
C ALA A 101 -15.34 0.28 32.75
N PRO A 102 -15.50 0.08 34.07
CA PRO A 102 -15.55 1.20 35.02
C PRO A 102 -14.25 1.99 35.04
N VAL A 103 -14.36 3.31 34.83
CA VAL A 103 -13.27 4.27 34.94
C VAL A 103 -13.15 4.72 36.40
N LEU A 104 -11.96 4.56 36.97
CA LEU A 104 -11.60 4.98 38.33
C LEU A 104 -11.07 6.42 38.37
N GLY A 105 -10.46 6.89 37.28
CA GLY A 105 -9.92 8.25 37.17
C GLY A 105 -9.29 8.49 35.80
N VAL A 106 -9.05 9.76 35.50
CA VAL A 106 -8.42 10.22 34.26
C VAL A 106 -7.41 11.30 34.58
N ASP A 107 -6.19 11.12 34.11
CA ASP A 107 -5.12 12.11 34.19
C ASP A 107 -4.69 12.54 32.79
N TRP A 108 -4.20 13.77 32.67
CA TRP A 108 -3.86 14.40 31.41
C TRP A 108 -2.47 15.02 31.46
N SER A 109 -1.69 14.83 30.40
CA SER A 109 -0.49 15.60 30.10
C SER A 109 -0.76 16.41 28.84
N PHE A 110 -0.67 17.74 28.92
CA PHE A 110 -1.04 18.60 27.80
C PHE A 110 0.10 18.84 26.80
N GLY A 111 1.29 18.27 27.03
CA GLY A 111 2.43 18.41 26.12
C GLY A 111 3.17 19.75 26.20
N ASP A 112 2.69 20.70 27.02
CA ASP A 112 3.34 21.99 27.30
C ASP A 112 4.06 22.03 28.67
N GLY A 113 4.16 20.86 29.33
CA GLY A 113 4.73 20.68 30.67
C GLY A 113 3.72 20.86 31.82
N SER A 114 2.46 21.15 31.51
CA SER A 114 1.35 21.16 32.48
C SER A 114 0.56 19.85 32.45
N TYR A 115 -0.18 19.61 33.54
CA TYR A 115 -0.94 18.39 33.79
C TYR A 115 -2.34 18.73 34.31
N GLY A 116 -3.29 17.83 34.09
CA GLY A 116 -4.67 17.96 34.55
C GLY A 116 -5.22 16.62 35.03
N SER A 117 -6.37 16.66 35.71
CA SER A 117 -7.09 15.46 36.10
C SER A 117 -8.60 15.69 36.05
N GLY A 118 -9.34 14.60 35.90
CA GLY A 118 -10.79 14.59 35.73
C GLY A 118 -11.23 14.49 34.29
N ASP A 119 -12.54 14.33 34.12
CA ASP A 119 -13.20 14.20 32.83
C ASP A 119 -14.61 14.82 32.93
N PRO A 120 -14.92 15.91 32.19
CA PRO A 120 -14.02 16.64 31.29
C PRO A 120 -12.96 17.48 32.04
N VAL A 121 -11.87 17.81 31.35
CA VAL A 121 -10.81 18.72 31.86
C VAL A 121 -10.64 19.94 30.95
N THR A 122 -10.29 21.10 31.50
CA THR A 122 -10.01 22.31 30.72
C THR A 122 -8.55 22.76 30.84
N HIS A 123 -7.97 23.23 29.74
CA HIS A 123 -6.60 23.75 29.70
C HIS A 123 -6.45 24.97 28.78
N LEU A 124 -5.56 25.89 29.18
CA LEU A 124 -5.21 27.10 28.44
C LEU A 124 -3.73 27.06 28.03
N PHE A 125 -3.48 26.96 26.72
CA PHE A 125 -2.12 26.98 26.18
C PHE A 125 -1.57 28.40 26.08
N SER A 126 -0.30 28.58 26.48
CA SER A 126 0.34 29.90 26.57
C SER A 126 1.14 30.32 25.33
N GLY A 127 1.23 29.47 24.30
CA GLY A 127 1.95 29.78 23.06
C GLY A 127 1.53 28.88 21.90
N ASN A 128 1.86 29.27 20.68
CA ASN A 128 1.51 28.48 19.50
C ASN A 128 2.42 27.24 19.41
N GLY A 129 1.86 26.11 19.02
CA GLY A 129 2.61 24.91 18.71
C GLY A 129 1.72 23.67 18.61
N PRO A 130 2.27 22.59 18.04
CA PRO A 130 1.74 21.27 18.28
C PRO A 130 2.02 20.87 19.73
N TYR A 131 0.99 20.35 20.38
CA TYR A 131 0.98 19.85 21.74
C TYR A 131 0.52 18.39 21.70
N GLU A 132 1.38 17.48 22.14
CA GLU A 132 0.99 16.08 22.29
C GLU A 132 0.21 15.93 23.61
N VAL A 133 -1.11 15.86 23.48
CA VAL A 133 -2.02 15.69 24.62
C VAL A 133 -2.19 14.20 24.85
N CYS A 134 -1.77 13.72 26.02
CA CYS A 134 -1.93 12.33 26.42
C CYS A 134 -2.96 12.22 27.54
N MET A 135 -3.95 11.35 27.34
CA MET A 135 -4.93 10.96 28.36
C MET A 135 -4.54 9.60 28.91
N THR A 136 -4.40 9.48 30.23
CA THR A 136 -4.24 8.22 30.94
C THR A 136 -5.52 7.90 31.71
N ALA A 137 -6.24 6.85 31.30
CA ALA A 137 -7.45 6.37 31.96
C ALA A 137 -7.11 5.20 32.88
N TYR A 138 -7.55 5.28 34.14
CA TYR A 138 -7.44 4.22 35.13
C TYR A 138 -8.73 3.40 35.16
N LEU A 139 -8.64 2.10 34.94
CA LEU A 139 -9.76 1.20 34.77
C LEU A 139 -9.76 0.12 35.86
N MET A 140 -10.95 -0.35 36.21
CA MET A 140 -11.13 -1.51 37.09
C MET A 140 -11.59 -2.73 36.30
N ASP A 141 -10.81 -3.81 36.34
CA ASP A 141 -11.28 -5.11 35.92
C ASP A 141 -12.17 -5.70 37.03
N GLN A 142 -13.49 -5.65 36.81
CA GLN A 142 -14.45 -6.18 37.77
C GLN A 142 -14.39 -7.71 37.91
N MET A 143 -13.90 -8.44 36.90
CA MET A 143 -13.82 -9.90 36.94
C MET A 143 -12.60 -10.37 37.73
N ASN A 144 -11.45 -9.72 37.53
CA ASN A 144 -10.20 -10.12 38.18
C ASN A 144 -9.84 -9.29 39.42
N GLN A 145 -10.65 -8.26 39.76
CA GLN A 145 -10.36 -7.29 40.82
C GLN A 145 -8.99 -6.63 40.68
N ASP A 146 -8.60 -6.38 39.43
CA ASP A 146 -7.33 -5.74 39.10
C ASP A 146 -7.58 -4.30 38.64
N THR A 147 -6.55 -3.47 38.76
CA THR A 147 -6.56 -2.09 38.27
C THR A 147 -5.51 -1.93 37.20
N CYS A 148 -5.84 -1.22 36.15
CA CYS A 148 -4.85 -0.88 35.13
C CYS A 148 -5.00 0.53 34.61
N ALA A 149 -4.00 0.96 33.86
CA ALA A 149 -3.99 2.24 33.20
C ALA A 149 -3.67 2.04 31.71
N THR A 150 -4.38 2.76 30.86
CA THR A 150 -4.11 2.83 29.42
C THR A 150 -3.96 4.29 29.02
N THR A 151 -3.08 4.55 28.05
CA THR A 151 -2.76 5.92 27.62
C THR A 151 -2.94 6.04 26.12
N VAL A 152 -3.66 7.07 25.70
CA VAL A 152 -3.80 7.49 24.31
C VAL A 152 -3.27 8.91 24.17
N CYS A 153 -2.51 9.18 23.12
CA CYS A 153 -1.92 10.49 22.86
C CYS A 153 -2.36 11.00 21.49
N HIS A 154 -2.85 12.23 21.45
CA HIS A 154 -3.22 12.92 20.23
C HIS A 154 -2.49 14.26 20.13
N TRP A 155 -2.03 14.58 18.91
CA TRP A 155 -1.46 15.89 18.62
C TRP A 155 -2.56 16.93 18.44
N VAL A 156 -2.49 18.00 19.24
CA VAL A 156 -3.38 19.16 19.17
C VAL A 156 -2.53 20.36 18.77
N TYR A 157 -2.92 21.07 17.72
CA TYR A 157 -2.20 22.26 17.30
C TYR A 157 -2.91 23.51 17.79
N PHE A 158 -2.24 24.32 18.62
CA PHE A 158 -2.70 25.65 18.98
C PHE A 158 -1.88 26.69 18.20
N GLY A 159 -2.52 27.62 17.52
CA GLY A 159 -1.80 28.61 16.74
C GLY A 159 -2.68 29.78 16.35
N PRO A 160 -2.15 30.80 15.65
CA PRO A 160 -2.99 31.86 15.12
C PRO A 160 -3.95 31.23 14.12
N ASP A 161 -5.21 31.68 14.10
CA ASP A 161 -6.40 31.16 13.39
C ASP A 161 -6.28 30.91 11.85
N THR A 162 -5.14 30.50 11.30
CA THR A 162 -4.85 30.64 9.85
C THR A 162 -3.89 29.60 9.25
N LEU A 163 -3.61 28.45 9.87
CA LEU A 163 -2.94 27.38 9.11
C LEU A 163 -3.92 26.77 8.10
N PRO A 164 -3.66 26.86 6.78
CA PRO A 164 -4.53 26.26 5.77
C PRO A 164 -4.58 24.74 5.92
N CYS A 165 -5.75 24.15 5.71
CA CYS A 165 -5.95 22.69 5.74
C CYS A 165 -4.89 21.91 4.94
N GLY A 166 -4.54 22.37 3.73
CA GLY A 166 -3.55 21.71 2.87
C GLY A 166 -2.10 21.75 3.38
N GLN A 167 -1.81 22.44 4.49
CA GLN A 167 -0.52 22.43 5.15
C GLN A 167 -0.47 21.46 6.34
N ILE A 168 -1.64 21.07 6.87
CA ILE A 168 -1.77 20.21 8.06
C ILE A 168 -2.31 18.81 7.72
N LEU A 169 -2.94 18.67 6.56
CA LEU A 169 -3.45 17.42 6.02
C LEU A 169 -3.13 17.38 4.53
N ILE A 170 -2.52 16.28 4.08
CA ILE A 170 -2.30 15.99 2.67
C ILE A 170 -2.83 14.56 2.46
N PRO A 171 -4.09 14.41 1.99
CA PRO A 171 -4.64 13.10 1.75
C PRO A 171 -3.89 12.41 0.61
N SER A 172 -3.51 11.15 0.82
CA SER A 172 -2.80 10.32 -0.15
C SER A 172 -3.15 8.85 0.09
N PHE A 173 -3.18 8.05 -0.97
CA PHE A 173 -3.39 6.62 -0.86
C PHE A 173 -2.67 5.87 -1.98
N GLY A 174 -2.38 4.60 -1.72
CA GLY A 174 -1.95 3.65 -2.73
C GLY A 174 -2.99 2.57 -2.94
N TRP A 175 -2.82 1.81 -4.03
CA TRP A 175 -3.71 0.71 -4.38
C TRP A 175 -2.97 -0.41 -5.10
N SER A 176 -3.58 -1.60 -5.12
CA SER A 176 -3.14 -2.76 -5.88
C SER A 176 -4.34 -3.48 -6.48
N THR A 177 -4.27 -3.82 -7.77
CA THR A 177 -5.37 -4.47 -8.49
C THR A 177 -5.05 -5.93 -8.82
N ASN A 178 -6.07 -6.78 -8.73
CA ASN A 178 -6.03 -8.17 -9.20
C ASN A 178 -7.37 -8.53 -9.85
N GLY A 179 -7.42 -8.45 -11.18
CA GLY A 179 -8.66 -8.62 -11.92
C GLY A 179 -9.67 -7.54 -11.56
N ASN A 180 -10.82 -7.94 -11.01
CA ASN A 180 -11.86 -7.02 -10.55
C ASN A 180 -11.73 -6.61 -9.07
N PHE A 181 -10.74 -7.10 -8.34
CA PHE A 181 -10.47 -6.68 -6.96
C PHE A 181 -9.45 -5.54 -6.92
N CYS A 182 -9.66 -4.59 -6.02
CA CYS A 182 -8.70 -3.54 -5.70
C CYS A 182 -8.55 -3.41 -4.18
N ALA A 183 -7.32 -3.51 -3.69
CA ALA A 183 -6.98 -3.26 -2.29
C ALA A 183 -6.44 -1.83 -2.15
N PHE A 184 -6.85 -1.13 -1.10
CA PHE A 184 -6.46 0.26 -0.83
C PHE A 184 -5.76 0.40 0.51
N PHE A 185 -4.87 1.37 0.61
CA PHE A 185 -4.21 1.72 1.86
C PHE A 185 -3.97 3.23 1.96
N ASN A 186 -4.27 3.79 3.12
CA ASN A 186 -4.11 5.21 3.41
C ASN A 186 -2.62 5.54 3.62
N THR A 187 -2.10 6.55 2.91
CA THR A 187 -0.72 7.07 3.04
C THR A 187 -0.69 8.57 3.35
N SER A 188 -1.81 9.09 3.86
CA SER A 188 -2.00 10.51 4.09
C SER A 188 -1.02 11.04 5.13
N PHE A 189 -0.46 12.22 4.84
CA PHE A 189 0.31 12.97 5.84
C PHE A 189 -0.64 13.84 6.66
N ASN A 190 -0.51 13.81 7.98
CA ASN A 190 -1.20 14.74 8.86
C ASN A 190 -0.36 15.05 10.10
N ILE A 191 -0.60 16.22 10.72
CA ILE A 191 0.07 16.68 11.94
C ILE A 191 -0.89 16.89 13.13
N GLY A 192 -2.15 16.47 12.98
CA GLY A 192 -3.19 16.57 14.01
C GLY A 192 -3.58 15.20 14.58
N ALA A 193 -4.62 15.15 15.40
CA ALA A 193 -5.19 13.88 15.84
C ALA A 193 -5.81 13.16 14.64
N THR A 194 -5.49 11.87 14.47
CA THR A 194 -6.09 11.02 13.45
C THR A 194 -7.61 11.03 13.64
N GLY A 195 -8.35 11.57 12.68
CA GLY A 195 -9.81 11.55 12.71
C GLY A 195 -10.36 10.34 11.95
N SER A 196 -11.21 10.59 10.96
CA SER A 196 -11.88 9.55 10.19
C SER A 196 -11.40 9.47 8.74
N VAL A 197 -11.55 8.29 8.14
CA VAL A 197 -11.35 8.05 6.71
C VAL A 197 -12.64 7.58 6.07
N LEU A 198 -12.87 8.01 4.83
CA LEU A 198 -13.96 7.53 3.99
C LEU A 198 -13.43 7.29 2.58
N TRP A 199 -13.57 6.06 2.13
CA TRP A 199 -13.31 5.63 0.77
C TRP A 199 -14.61 5.69 -0.03
N ASP A 200 -14.55 6.31 -1.20
CA ASP A 200 -15.55 6.22 -2.27
C ASP A 200 -14.87 5.51 -3.44
N PHE A 201 -15.37 4.32 -3.81
CA PHE A 201 -14.77 3.51 -4.87
C PHE A 201 -15.18 3.99 -6.28
N GLY A 202 -16.04 4.99 -6.39
CA GLY A 202 -16.48 5.54 -7.68
C GLY A 202 -17.51 4.70 -8.43
N ASP A 203 -18.00 3.62 -7.82
CA ASP A 203 -19.06 2.74 -8.33
C ASP A 203 -20.36 2.82 -7.51
N GLY A 204 -20.41 3.71 -6.51
CA GLY A 204 -21.52 3.89 -5.58
C GLY A 204 -21.35 3.15 -4.24
N ASN A 205 -20.27 2.38 -4.06
CA ASN A 205 -19.93 1.75 -2.79
C ASN A 205 -18.87 2.56 -2.02
N TYR A 206 -18.88 2.42 -0.70
CA TYR A 206 -18.03 3.18 0.23
C TYR A 206 -17.45 2.26 1.32
N SER A 207 -16.36 2.70 1.96
CA SER A 207 -15.82 2.06 3.16
C SER A 207 -15.22 3.07 4.13
N THR A 208 -15.26 2.77 5.42
CA THR A 208 -14.54 3.51 6.48
C THR A 208 -13.41 2.68 7.09
N GLU A 209 -13.10 1.52 6.51
CA GLU A 209 -12.01 0.67 6.96
C GLU A 209 -10.65 1.31 6.63
N GLU A 210 -9.63 0.98 7.42
CA GLU A 210 -8.26 1.46 7.19
C GLU A 210 -7.63 0.82 5.94
N PHE A 211 -7.96 -0.45 5.68
CA PHE A 211 -7.43 -1.28 4.59
C PHE A 211 -8.54 -2.00 3.81
N PRO A 212 -9.43 -1.28 3.11
CA PRO A 212 -10.54 -1.93 2.42
C PRO A 212 -10.07 -2.68 1.16
N ILE A 213 -10.73 -3.80 0.89
CA ILE A 213 -10.66 -4.52 -0.37
C ILE A 213 -12.03 -4.41 -1.04
N HIS A 214 -12.06 -3.89 -2.27
CA HIS A 214 -13.29 -3.70 -3.03
C HIS A 214 -13.32 -4.55 -4.30
N GLU A 215 -14.50 -5.11 -4.60
CA GLU A 215 -14.75 -5.87 -5.83
C GLU A 215 -15.62 -5.05 -6.79
N TYR A 216 -15.11 -4.76 -7.97
CA TYR A 216 -15.86 -4.08 -9.02
C TYR A 216 -16.67 -5.07 -9.86
N GLN A 217 -17.97 -4.82 -10.01
CA GLN A 217 -18.84 -5.69 -10.81
C GLN A 217 -18.56 -5.60 -12.32
N MET A 218 -18.02 -4.48 -12.77
CA MET A 218 -17.67 -4.25 -14.17
C MET A 218 -16.22 -3.79 -14.28
N ILE A 219 -15.55 -4.18 -15.36
CA ILE A 219 -14.20 -3.72 -15.64
C ILE A 219 -14.31 -2.38 -16.37
N SER A 220 -13.92 -1.31 -15.70
CA SER A 220 -14.01 0.07 -16.17
C SER A 220 -12.97 0.94 -15.44
N SER A 221 -12.85 2.19 -15.86
CA SER A 221 -12.16 3.22 -15.08
C SER A 221 -13.07 3.74 -13.96
N TYR A 222 -12.59 3.78 -12.73
CA TYR A 222 -13.30 4.27 -11.55
C TYR A 222 -12.54 5.43 -10.92
N THR A 223 -13.23 6.50 -10.56
CA THR A 223 -12.62 7.61 -9.81
C THR A 223 -12.73 7.29 -8.33
N VAL A 224 -11.63 6.81 -7.74
CA VAL A 224 -11.58 6.46 -6.33
C VAL A 224 -11.17 7.69 -5.53
N CYS A 225 -11.91 8.01 -4.49
CA CYS A 225 -11.63 9.13 -3.61
C CYS A 225 -11.38 8.66 -2.17
N LEU A 226 -10.32 9.16 -1.56
CA LEU A 226 -10.09 9.07 -0.12
C LEU A 226 -10.37 10.44 0.48
N THR A 227 -11.34 10.48 1.38
CA THR A 227 -11.62 11.63 2.25
C THR A 227 -11.03 11.36 3.62
N VAL A 228 -10.09 12.21 4.05
CA VAL A 228 -9.53 12.16 5.40
C VAL A 228 -10.04 13.38 6.14
N SER A 229 -10.57 13.15 7.34
CA SER A 229 -10.90 14.21 8.28
C SER A 229 -9.94 14.10 9.44
N ILE A 230 -9.25 15.18 9.76
CA ILE A 230 -8.49 15.30 11.01
C ILE A 230 -9.16 16.33 11.90
N TRP A 231 -9.02 16.12 13.19
CA TRP A 231 -9.36 17.13 14.17
C TRP A 231 -8.22 18.14 14.18
N GLY A 232 -8.40 19.26 13.47
CA GLY A 232 -7.55 20.42 13.63
C GLY A 232 -7.83 21.02 15.01
N GLY A 233 -6.79 21.33 15.78
CA GLY A 233 -6.92 22.00 17.08
C GLY A 233 -7.37 23.46 16.98
N LEU A 234 -8.29 23.82 16.10
CA LEU A 234 -8.89 25.15 16.03
C LEU A 234 -10.42 25.00 16.03
N ALA A 235 -11.12 25.87 16.76
CA ALA A 235 -12.58 25.93 16.79
C ALA A 235 -13.20 25.83 15.39
N PRO A 236 -14.44 25.34 15.25
CA PRO A 236 -14.82 23.93 15.15
C PRO A 236 -14.37 23.25 13.83
N ASP A 237 -13.23 23.66 13.26
CA ASP A 237 -12.86 23.29 11.90
C ASP A 237 -12.23 21.89 11.86
N THR A 238 -13.08 20.89 11.64
CA THR A 238 -12.63 19.59 11.11
C THR A 238 -11.94 19.86 9.79
N CYS A 239 -10.65 19.53 9.69
CA CYS A 239 -9.96 19.63 8.43
C CYS A 239 -10.26 18.37 7.61
N THR A 240 -11.19 18.50 6.67
CA THR A 240 -11.57 17.42 5.77
C THR A 240 -11.05 17.72 4.38
N LEU A 241 -10.15 16.87 3.89
CA LEU A 241 -9.65 16.95 2.53
C LEU A 241 -9.87 15.63 1.82
N THR A 242 -10.18 15.74 0.52
CA THR A 242 -10.38 14.61 -0.35
C THR A 242 -9.34 14.63 -1.46
N THR A 243 -8.73 13.48 -1.72
CA THR A 243 -7.94 13.24 -2.93
C THR A 243 -8.61 12.17 -3.75
N CYS A 244 -8.61 12.32 -5.07
CA CYS A 244 -9.20 11.35 -5.99
C CYS A 244 -8.20 10.97 -7.07
N VAL A 245 -8.16 9.68 -7.40
CA VAL A 245 -7.33 9.13 -8.46
C VAL A 245 -8.20 8.26 -9.38
N LEU A 246 -8.00 8.40 -10.69
CA LEU A 246 -8.63 7.52 -11.67
C LEU A 246 -7.86 6.19 -11.71
N ILE A 247 -8.57 5.10 -11.40
CA ILE A 247 -8.03 3.75 -11.40
C ILE A 247 -8.71 2.96 -12.51
N ASP A 248 -7.92 2.51 -13.47
CA ASP A 248 -8.40 1.64 -14.52
C ASP A 248 -8.39 0.19 -14.04
N MET A 249 -9.59 -0.38 -13.91
CA MET A 249 -9.72 -1.82 -13.72
C MET A 249 -9.57 -2.46 -15.09
N TYR A 250 -8.59 -3.36 -15.19
CA TYR A 250 -8.41 -4.20 -16.36
C TYR A 250 -8.86 -5.61 -15.99
N PRO A 251 -9.39 -6.39 -16.95
CA PRO A 251 -9.52 -7.81 -16.70
C PRO A 251 -8.10 -8.32 -16.39
N LEU A 252 -8.00 -9.44 -15.66
CA LEU A 252 -6.76 -10.21 -15.64
C LEU A 252 -6.41 -10.56 -17.09
N VAL A 253 -5.60 -9.72 -17.73
CA VAL A 253 -4.98 -10.04 -18.99
C VAL A 253 -3.89 -11.01 -18.59
N THR A 254 -4.19 -12.31 -18.65
CA THR A 254 -3.13 -13.27 -18.96
C THR A 254 -2.49 -12.73 -20.22
N VAL A 255 -1.21 -12.38 -20.16
CA VAL A 255 -0.49 -11.76 -21.28
C VAL A 255 -0.72 -12.61 -22.53
N GLU A 256 -1.63 -12.18 -23.41
CA GLU A 256 -1.70 -12.71 -24.76
C GLU A 256 -0.75 -11.82 -25.56
N GLU A 257 0.51 -12.23 -25.60
CA GLU A 257 1.52 -11.53 -26.37
C GLU A 257 1.16 -11.58 -27.86
N ARG A 258 1.21 -10.39 -28.48
CA ARG A 258 1.09 -10.15 -29.92
C ARG A 258 1.86 -11.19 -30.76
N PRO A 259 1.41 -11.50 -32.00
CA PRO A 259 1.95 -12.59 -32.79
C PRO A 259 3.47 -12.48 -32.91
N THR A 260 4.12 -13.58 -32.55
CA THR A 260 5.55 -13.82 -32.60
C THR A 260 6.09 -13.61 -34.01
N TYR A 261 6.60 -12.41 -34.30
CA TYR A 261 7.42 -12.23 -35.51
C TYR A 261 8.70 -13.04 -35.30
N ALA A 262 8.85 -14.12 -36.07
CA ALA A 262 10.06 -14.93 -36.04
C ALA A 262 11.31 -14.03 -36.27
N ALA A 263 12.41 -14.35 -35.60
CA ALA A 263 13.66 -13.62 -35.81
C ALA A 263 14.24 -13.90 -37.21
N PRO A 264 14.95 -12.94 -37.84
CA PRO A 264 15.72 -13.23 -39.04
C PRO A 264 16.80 -14.28 -38.74
N SER A 265 17.01 -15.20 -39.66
CA SER A 265 17.95 -16.30 -39.54
C SER A 265 19.16 -16.06 -40.46
N LEU A 266 20.34 -16.37 -39.91
CA LEU A 266 21.64 -16.19 -40.57
C LEU A 266 22.37 -17.53 -40.55
N TRP A 267 22.86 -17.98 -41.70
CA TRP A 267 23.73 -19.15 -41.75
C TRP A 267 24.92 -18.91 -42.69
N PRO A 268 26.13 -19.28 -42.25
CA PRO A 268 27.30 -19.31 -43.12
C PRO A 268 27.16 -20.47 -44.10
N VAL A 269 27.56 -20.25 -45.36
CA VAL A 269 27.79 -21.35 -46.31
C VAL A 269 29.24 -21.77 -46.15
N PRO A 270 29.53 -22.97 -45.62
CA PRO A 270 30.92 -23.42 -45.49
C PRO A 270 31.52 -23.48 -46.89
N CYS A 271 32.60 -22.72 -47.12
CA CYS A 271 33.33 -22.58 -48.39
C CYS A 271 32.83 -21.50 -49.38
N SER A 272 32.07 -20.49 -48.93
CA SER A 272 31.70 -19.33 -49.75
C SER A 272 31.85 -18.02 -48.98
N ASP A 273 32.24 -16.93 -49.65
CA ASP A 273 32.27 -15.56 -49.09
C ASP A 273 30.85 -14.93 -49.02
N VAL A 274 29.81 -15.76 -49.10
CA VAL A 274 28.41 -15.36 -49.16
C VAL A 274 27.71 -15.70 -47.84
N LEU A 275 27.10 -14.68 -47.23
CA LEU A 275 26.24 -14.79 -46.06
C LEU A 275 24.78 -14.80 -46.51
N HIS A 276 24.03 -15.85 -46.15
CA HIS A 276 22.60 -15.90 -46.40
C HIS A 276 21.83 -15.33 -45.22
N VAL A 277 20.84 -14.50 -45.52
CA VAL A 277 19.95 -13.84 -44.56
C VAL A 277 18.52 -14.15 -44.96
N SER A 278 17.78 -14.86 -44.11
CA SER A 278 16.35 -15.08 -44.30
C SER A 278 15.57 -14.26 -43.27
N VAL A 279 14.53 -13.58 -43.73
CA VAL A 279 13.65 -12.79 -42.88
C VAL A 279 12.24 -13.38 -43.02
N PRO A 280 11.52 -13.61 -41.92
CA PRO A 280 10.17 -14.16 -42.00
C PRO A 280 9.24 -13.20 -42.74
N GLN A 281 8.33 -13.77 -43.52
CA GLN A 281 7.47 -13.10 -44.49
C GLN A 281 6.59 -11.99 -43.89
N GLU A 282 6.34 -12.05 -42.59
CA GLU A 282 5.49 -11.12 -41.85
C GLU A 282 6.25 -9.89 -41.31
N ALA A 283 7.58 -9.95 -41.25
CA ALA A 283 8.41 -8.84 -40.82
C ALA A 283 8.52 -7.82 -41.96
N ARG A 284 7.90 -6.64 -41.81
CA ARG A 284 7.95 -5.53 -42.79
C ARG A 284 9.34 -4.87 -42.82
N VAL A 285 10.38 -5.61 -43.17
CA VAL A 285 11.76 -5.13 -43.20
C VAL A 285 11.99 -4.23 -44.41
N ARG A 286 12.31 -2.96 -44.17
CA ARG A 286 12.57 -1.96 -45.22
C ARG A 286 14.06 -1.78 -45.52
N THR A 287 14.92 -2.01 -44.52
CA THR A 287 16.37 -1.77 -44.58
C THR A 287 17.12 -2.81 -43.77
N TRP A 288 18.36 -3.09 -44.15
CA TRP A 288 19.27 -3.97 -43.41
C TRP A 288 20.66 -3.34 -43.31
N ALA A 289 21.39 -3.67 -42.24
CA ALA A 289 22.78 -3.28 -42.06
C ALA A 289 23.56 -4.41 -41.37
N LEU A 290 24.78 -4.68 -41.84
CA LEU A 290 25.79 -5.49 -41.20
C LEU A 290 26.68 -4.56 -40.37
N LEU A 291 26.83 -4.83 -39.07
CA LEU A 291 27.62 -4.01 -38.15
C LEU A 291 28.88 -4.76 -37.69
N ASP A 292 29.94 -4.03 -37.38
CA ASP A 292 31.12 -4.58 -36.68
C ASP A 292 30.82 -4.77 -35.17
N PRO A 293 31.72 -5.42 -34.41
CA PRO A 293 31.52 -5.64 -32.96
C PRO A 293 31.42 -4.35 -32.13
N GLN A 294 31.83 -3.21 -32.69
CA GLN A 294 31.73 -1.88 -32.08
C GLN A 294 30.46 -1.14 -32.52
N GLY A 295 29.57 -1.81 -33.29
CA GLY A 295 28.30 -1.27 -33.75
C GLY A 295 28.40 -0.38 -35.00
N ARG A 296 29.55 -0.30 -35.67
CA ARG A 296 29.72 0.53 -36.87
C ARG A 296 29.23 -0.23 -38.12
N PRO A 297 28.48 0.42 -39.02
CA PRO A 297 27.97 -0.23 -40.22
C PRO A 297 29.08 -0.56 -41.21
N LEU A 298 29.25 -1.86 -41.49
CA LEU A 298 30.15 -2.41 -42.50
C LEU A 298 29.49 -2.42 -43.89
N ARG A 299 28.19 -2.71 -43.96
CA ARG A 299 27.40 -2.74 -45.20
C ARG A 299 25.91 -2.57 -44.91
N GLY A 300 25.11 -2.11 -45.86
CA GLY A 300 23.65 -2.05 -45.70
C GLY A 300 22.92 -1.74 -47.00
N GLY A 301 21.60 -1.80 -46.97
CA GLY A 301 20.76 -1.56 -48.13
C GLY A 301 19.27 -1.52 -47.83
N LYS A 302 18.47 -1.21 -48.87
CA LYS A 302 17.01 -1.37 -48.83
C LYS A 302 16.66 -2.78 -49.28
N TRP A 303 15.70 -3.41 -48.61
CA TRP A 303 15.20 -4.71 -49.06
C TRP A 303 14.34 -4.51 -50.33
N PRO A 304 14.53 -5.29 -51.40
CA PRO A 304 13.75 -5.12 -52.62
C PRO A 304 12.26 -5.39 -52.33
N ALA A 305 11.39 -4.47 -52.73
CA ALA A 305 9.95 -4.66 -52.61
C ALA A 305 9.50 -5.78 -53.57
N GLY A 306 9.03 -6.90 -53.02
CA GLY A 306 8.39 -7.98 -53.78
C GLY A 306 9.32 -9.08 -54.35
N ALA A 307 10.57 -9.19 -53.91
CA ALA A 307 11.40 -10.35 -54.27
C ALA A 307 10.98 -11.61 -53.47
N PRO A 308 10.88 -12.80 -54.10
CA PRO A 308 10.62 -14.05 -53.38
C PRO A 308 11.79 -14.38 -52.45
N TRP A 309 11.44 -14.86 -51.26
CA TRP A 309 12.36 -15.09 -50.14
C TRP A 309 12.99 -16.49 -50.23
N THR A 310 14.17 -16.60 -50.86
CA THR A 310 15.06 -17.77 -50.74
C THR A 310 16.51 -17.31 -50.72
#